data_AF-I1CM32-F1
#
_entry.id   AF-I1CM32-F1
#
_cell.length_a   1.000
_cell.length_b   1.000
_cell.length_c   1.000
_cell.angle_alpha   90.00
_cell.angle_beta   90.00
_cell.angle_gamma   90.00
#
_symmetry.space_group_name_H-M   'P 1'
#
loop_
_entity.id
_entity.type
_entity.pdbx_description
1 polymer ?
#
loop_
_entity_poly.entity_id
_entity_poly.type
_entity_poly.pdbx_seq_one_letter_code
_entity_poly.pdbx_strand_id
1 'polypeptide(L)'
;MLGYTSDFGSQMVQLDNMPLQVFGDQARFLGCEPFSEEDIKEIKGTVLMFSRGKCGFHVKALHAQQAGAVGVVFLSNKSSLFRPSSTDVTVDIDIPCILIPHPNSVLLLEQTRLISMETLPLIDPEYRLLLKGKQMDNVMIV
;
A
#
# COMPACT_ATOMS: atom_id res chain seq x y z
N MET A 1 10.09 -9.61 -6.55
CA MET A 1 9.92 -8.18 -6.20
C MET A 1 10.72 -7.92 -4.93
N LEU A 2 11.64 -6.96 -4.92
CA LEU A 2 12.41 -6.60 -3.72
C LEU A 2 11.66 -5.52 -2.94
N GLY A 3 11.57 -5.67 -1.62
CA GLY A 3 10.96 -4.74 -0.68
C GLY A 3 11.56 -4.88 0.72
N TYR A 4 11.19 -3.98 1.63
CA TYR A 4 11.67 -3.98 3.01
C TYR A 4 10.54 -4.45 3.93
N THR A 5 10.74 -5.56 4.64
CA THR A 5 9.82 -5.98 5.71
C THR A 5 9.88 -4.98 6.86
N SER A 6 8.75 -4.74 7.52
CA SER A 6 8.70 -3.94 8.75
C SER A 6 9.49 -4.57 9.89
N ASP A 7 9.82 -3.79 10.93
CA ASP A 7 10.32 -4.34 12.21
C ASP A 7 9.22 -4.78 13.19
N PHE A 8 7.97 -4.42 12.89
CA PHE A 8 6.73 -4.91 13.49
C PHE A 8 6.04 -5.92 12.57
N GLY A 9 4.99 -6.59 13.04
CA GLY A 9 4.29 -7.60 12.23
C GLY A 9 5.08 -8.90 12.12
N SER A 10 4.40 -9.95 11.63
CA SER A 10 5.05 -11.20 11.29
C SER A 10 6.16 -10.98 10.27
N GLN A 11 7.34 -11.51 10.58
CA GLN A 11 8.48 -11.50 9.67
C GLN A 11 8.39 -12.63 8.64
N MET A 12 7.46 -13.57 8.82
CA MET A 12 7.16 -14.63 7.86
C MET A 12 6.11 -14.12 6.88
N VAL A 13 6.56 -13.78 5.66
CA VAL A 13 5.69 -13.31 4.59
C VAL A 13 5.30 -14.50 3.71
N GLN A 14 4.11 -15.05 3.93
CA GLN A 14 3.45 -15.98 3.00
C GLN A 14 2.14 -15.33 2.55
N LEU A 15 2.20 -14.60 1.43
CA LEU A 15 1.04 -13.94 0.83
C LEU A 15 0.60 -14.63 -0.47
N ASP A 16 1.04 -15.88 -0.67
CA ASP A 16 0.82 -16.61 -1.93
C ASP A 16 -0.68 -16.73 -2.22
N ASN A 17 -1.09 -16.24 -3.39
CA ASN A 17 -2.46 -16.24 -3.90
C ASN A 17 -3.50 -15.48 -3.05
N MET A 18 -3.08 -14.58 -2.16
CA MET A 18 -4.03 -13.74 -1.42
C MET A 18 -4.58 -12.61 -2.31
N PRO A 19 -5.89 -12.31 -2.24
CA PRO A 19 -6.47 -11.22 -2.99
C PRO A 19 -5.88 -9.88 -2.53
N LEU A 20 -5.54 -9.03 -3.48
CA LEU A 20 -5.08 -7.66 -3.23
C LEU A 20 -6.28 -6.72 -3.22
N GLN A 21 -6.31 -5.80 -2.26
CA GLN A 21 -7.32 -4.75 -2.18
C GLN A 21 -6.66 -3.37 -2.07
N VAL A 22 -7.21 -2.41 -2.79
CA VAL A 22 -6.79 -1.00 -2.73
C VAL A 22 -7.99 -0.10 -2.98
N PHE A 23 -8.06 1.01 -2.26
CA PHE A 23 -9.18 1.94 -2.34
C PHE A 23 -8.88 3.12 -3.27
N GLY A 24 -9.86 3.48 -4.10
CA GLY A 24 -9.77 4.53 -5.11
C GLY A 24 -9.94 5.97 -4.60
N ASP A 25 -9.97 6.21 -3.30
CA ASP A 25 -10.02 7.53 -2.68
C ASP A 25 -8.85 7.73 -1.71
N GLN A 26 -8.50 9.00 -1.51
CA GLN A 26 -7.31 9.36 -0.75
C GLN A 26 -7.39 8.95 0.72
N ALA A 27 -8.56 9.07 1.37
CA ALA A 27 -8.70 8.82 2.79
C ALA A 27 -8.38 7.35 3.12
N ARG A 28 -9.00 6.42 2.37
CA ARG A 28 -8.77 4.98 2.54
C ARG A 28 -7.43 4.53 1.97
N PHE A 29 -6.96 5.11 0.86
CA PHE A 29 -5.65 4.77 0.30
C PHE A 29 -4.48 5.17 1.21
N LEU A 30 -4.67 6.16 2.08
CA LEU A 30 -3.71 6.50 3.12
C LEU A 30 -3.83 5.58 4.35
N GLY A 31 -4.95 4.93 4.62
CA GLY A 31 -5.10 3.99 5.75
C GLY A 31 -4.86 4.62 7.14
N CYS A 32 -4.99 5.94 7.28
CA CYS A 32 -4.68 6.64 8.52
C CYS A 32 -5.84 6.68 9.52
N GLU A 33 -7.04 6.29 9.10
CA GLU A 33 -8.25 6.25 9.92
C GLU A 33 -8.80 4.82 9.97
N PRO A 34 -9.56 4.45 11.01
CA PRO A 34 -10.28 3.18 11.05
C PRO A 34 -11.25 3.03 9.87
N PHE A 35 -11.45 1.79 9.43
CA PHE A 35 -12.34 1.44 8.33
C PHE A 35 -13.80 1.29 8.81
N SER A 36 -14.75 1.62 7.93
CA SER A 36 -16.18 1.41 8.21
C SER A 36 -16.56 -0.08 8.19
N GLU A 37 -17.72 -0.42 8.74
CA GLU A 37 -18.27 -1.79 8.69
C GLU A 37 -18.47 -2.30 7.26
N GLU A 38 -18.78 -1.40 6.33
CA GLU A 38 -18.85 -1.70 4.90
C GLU A 38 -17.46 -2.02 4.33
N ASP A 39 -16.46 -1.19 4.62
CA ASP A 39 -15.07 -1.41 4.16
C ASP A 39 -14.51 -2.73 4.71
N ILE A 40 -14.81 -3.08 5.97
CA ILE A 40 -14.33 -4.31 6.61
C ILE A 40 -14.75 -5.56 5.82
N LYS A 41 -15.94 -5.55 5.19
CA LYS A 41 -16.41 -6.68 4.36
C LYS A 41 -15.56 -6.87 3.11
N GLU A 42 -15.04 -5.77 2.55
CA GLU A 42 -14.13 -5.80 1.38
C GLU A 42 -12.69 -6.14 1.79
N ILE A 43 -12.28 -5.76 3.00
CA ILE A 43 -10.91 -5.92 3.49
C ILE A 43 -10.63 -7.34 3.99
N LYS A 44 -11.61 -7.98 4.63
CA LYS A 44 -11.40 -9.24 5.35
C LYS A 44 -10.78 -10.31 4.45
N GLY A 45 -9.63 -10.85 4.86
CA GLY A 45 -8.93 -11.91 4.13
C GLY A 45 -8.08 -11.41 2.95
N THR A 46 -7.96 -10.09 2.76
CA THR A 46 -7.19 -9.48 1.67
C THR A 46 -5.86 -8.92 2.17
N VAL A 47 -4.93 -8.69 1.24
CA VAL A 47 -3.74 -7.87 1.47
C VAL A 47 -4.05 -6.44 1.05
N LEU A 48 -3.97 -5.51 2.00
CA LEU A 48 -4.23 -4.10 1.70
C LEU A 48 -3.01 -3.37 1.18
N MET A 49 -3.24 -2.52 0.19
CA MET A 49 -2.21 -1.66 -0.38
C MET A 49 -2.45 -0.21 0.04
N PHE A 50 -1.43 0.43 0.61
CA PHE A 50 -1.53 1.83 1.05
C PHE A 50 -0.44 2.70 0.45
N SER A 51 -0.78 3.95 0.15
CA SER A 51 0.26 4.94 -0.10
C SER A 51 0.98 5.35 1.19
N ARG A 52 2.28 5.55 1.04
CA ARG A 52 3.14 6.12 2.06
C ARG A 52 2.81 7.60 2.32
N GLY A 53 2.77 7.97 3.60
CA GLY A 53 2.62 9.35 4.05
C GLY A 53 1.50 9.53 5.07
N LYS A 54 1.29 10.78 5.50
CA LYS A 54 0.27 11.28 6.44
C LYS A 54 0.35 10.75 7.88
N CYS A 55 0.55 9.46 8.08
CA CYS A 55 0.65 8.80 9.38
C CYS A 55 1.75 7.70 9.36
N GLY A 56 2.08 7.16 10.53
CA GLY A 56 3.06 6.08 10.68
C GLY A 56 2.63 4.78 10.00
N PHE A 57 3.59 3.96 9.58
CA PHE A 57 3.29 2.66 8.95
C PHE A 57 2.59 1.68 9.90
N HIS A 58 2.96 1.69 11.19
CA HIS A 58 2.32 0.86 12.20
C HIS A 58 0.84 1.24 12.40
N VAL A 59 0.47 2.53 12.32
CA VAL A 59 -0.93 2.97 12.40
C VAL A 59 -1.75 2.36 11.26
N LYS A 60 -1.23 2.43 10.04
CA LYS A 60 -1.87 1.84 8.85
C LYS A 60 -2.05 0.33 9.00
N ALA A 61 -1.00 -0.36 9.46
CA ALA A 61 -1.03 -1.79 9.69
C ALA A 61 -2.03 -2.19 10.78
N LEU A 62 -2.11 -1.42 11.87
CA LEU A 62 -3.07 -1.66 12.94
C LEU A 62 -4.52 -1.53 12.43
N HIS A 63 -4.84 -0.47 11.69
CA HIS A 63 -6.20 -0.31 11.12
C HIS A 63 -6.53 -1.41 10.12
N ALA A 64 -5.58 -1.83 9.29
CA ALA A 64 -5.75 -2.95 8.37
C ALA A 64 -6.01 -4.27 9.12
N GLN A 65 -5.22 -4.55 10.17
CA GLN A 65 -5.39 -5.74 11.00
C GLN A 65 -6.76 -5.74 11.70
N GLN A 66 -7.17 -4.62 12.28
CA GLN A 66 -8.48 -4.47 12.91
C GLN A 66 -9.63 -4.68 11.91
N ALA A 67 -9.42 -4.32 10.64
CA ALA A 67 -10.35 -4.59 9.56
C ALA A 67 -10.28 -6.02 8.98
N GLY A 68 -9.40 -6.88 9.51
CA GLY A 68 -9.28 -8.28 9.11
C GLY A 68 -8.44 -8.53 7.86
N ALA A 69 -7.58 -7.57 7.47
CA ALA A 69 -6.57 -7.81 6.45
C ALA A 69 -5.59 -8.90 6.91
N VAL A 70 -5.01 -9.64 5.97
CA VAL A 70 -4.02 -10.70 6.24
C VAL A 70 -2.59 -10.25 5.97
N GLY A 71 -2.41 -9.02 5.51
CA GLY A 71 -1.11 -8.42 5.25
C GLY A 71 -1.24 -7.00 4.71
N VAL A 72 -0.13 -6.28 4.69
CA VAL A 72 -0.07 -4.91 4.14
C VAL A 72 1.12 -4.74 3.20
N VAL A 73 0.85 -4.12 2.05
CA VAL A 73 1.86 -3.63 1.13
C VAL A 73 1.85 -2.11 1.17
N PHE A 74 2.91 -1.51 1.70
CA PHE A 74 3.13 -0.09 1.60
C PHE A 74 3.75 0.25 0.24
N LEU A 75 3.09 1.15 -0.47
CA LEU A 75 3.50 1.65 -1.76
C LEU A 75 4.29 2.93 -1.54
N SER A 76 5.61 2.90 -1.76
CA SER A 76 6.40 4.13 -1.69
C SER A 76 6.01 5.03 -2.86
N ASN A 77 5.66 6.28 -2.55
CA ASN A 77 5.51 7.39 -3.50
C ASN A 77 6.76 8.28 -3.52
N LYS A 78 7.91 7.76 -3.06
CA LYS A 78 9.21 8.45 -3.03
C LYS A 78 10.33 7.49 -3.42
N SER A 79 11.43 8.03 -3.93
CA SER A 79 12.63 7.26 -4.31
C SER A 79 13.38 6.71 -3.10
N SER A 80 13.36 7.41 -1.96
CA SER A 80 13.99 6.94 -0.73
C SER A 80 13.19 5.82 -0.09
N LEU A 81 13.89 4.78 0.36
CA LEU A 81 13.32 3.66 1.10
C LEU A 81 14.00 3.54 2.44
N PHE A 82 13.22 3.17 3.43
CA PHE A 82 13.70 2.80 4.75
C PHE A 82 12.80 1.71 5.29
N ARG A 83 13.34 0.92 6.20
CA ARG A 83 12.58 -0.12 6.88
C ARG A 83 11.40 0.51 7.63
N PRO A 84 10.14 0.11 7.39
CA PRO A 84 9.03 0.55 8.20
C PRO A 84 9.28 0.18 9.66
N SER A 85 9.31 1.17 10.54
CA SER A 85 9.61 0.96 11.96
C SER A 85 8.53 1.51 12.88
N SER A 86 8.42 0.92 14.07
CA SER A 86 7.65 1.47 15.19
C SER A 86 8.51 1.55 16.44
N THR A 87 8.47 2.69 17.14
CA THR A 87 9.01 2.80 18.50
C THR A 87 7.95 2.52 19.56
N ASP A 88 6.68 2.38 19.15
CA ASP A 88 5.59 2.06 20.05
C ASP A 88 5.51 0.56 20.26
N VAL A 89 5.96 0.12 21.44
CA VAL A 89 5.98 -1.29 21.86
C VAL A 89 4.62 -1.78 22.34
N THR A 90 3.61 -0.90 22.43
CA THR A 90 2.25 -1.28 22.88
C THR A 90 1.35 -1.68 21.72
N VAL A 91 1.79 -1.44 20.48
CA VAL A 91 1.02 -1.74 19.28
C VAL A 91 1.27 -3.19 18.85
N ASP A 92 0.25 -4.03 19.06
CA ASP A 92 0.26 -5.44 18.71
C ASP A 92 -0.17 -5.63 17.24
N ILE A 93 0.81 -5.82 16.35
CA ILE A 93 0.61 -6.09 14.92
C ILE A 93 1.23 -7.44 14.62
N ASP A 94 0.40 -8.35 14.12
CA ASP A 94 0.76 -9.72 13.76
C ASP A 94 0.85 -9.90 12.24
N ILE A 95 0.13 -9.09 11.46
CA ILE A 95 0.09 -9.26 10.01
C ILE A 95 1.42 -8.87 9.35
N PRO A 96 1.89 -9.62 8.34
CA PRO A 96 3.11 -9.28 7.62
C PRO A 96 2.96 -7.95 6.86
N CYS A 97 3.95 -7.09 6.97
CA CYS A 97 3.97 -5.81 6.27
C CYS A 97 5.27 -5.63 5.46
N ILE A 98 5.14 -5.12 4.23
CA ILE A 98 6.29 -4.87 3.34
C ILE A 98 6.16 -3.51 2.67
N LEU A 99 7.25 -2.74 2.62
CA LEU A 99 7.37 -1.55 1.80
C LEU A 99 8.04 -1.89 0.47
N ILE A 100 7.37 -1.53 -0.64
CA ILE A 100 7.95 -1.70 -1.97
C ILE A 100 8.42 -0.36 -2.56
N PRO A 101 9.54 -0.38 -3.32
CA PRO A 101 10.04 0.77 -4.08
C PRO A 101 8.99 1.37 -4.99
N HIS A 102 9.04 2.69 -5.20
CA HIS A 102 8.14 3.38 -6.12
C HIS A 102 8.00 2.72 -7.50
N PRO A 103 9.09 2.34 -8.22
CA PRO A 103 8.95 1.66 -9.49
C PRO A 103 8.13 0.38 -9.41
N ASN A 104 8.26 -0.37 -8.30
CA ASN A 104 7.50 -1.59 -8.05
C ASN A 104 6.06 -1.29 -7.65
N SER A 105 5.81 -0.21 -6.90
CA SER A 105 4.46 0.26 -6.55
C SER A 105 3.63 0.52 -7.80
N VAL A 106 4.19 1.25 -8.76
CA VAL A 106 3.51 1.59 -10.02
C VAL A 106 3.23 0.32 -10.83
N LEU A 107 4.22 -0.55 -10.99
CA LEU A 107 4.04 -1.81 -11.72
C LEU A 107 2.97 -2.71 -11.08
N LEU A 108 2.94 -2.79 -9.75
CA LEU A 108 1.95 -3.60 -9.04
C LEU A 108 0.53 -3.02 -9.21
N LEU A 109 0.37 -1.71 -9.11
CA LEU A 109 -0.92 -1.06 -9.36
C LEU A 109 -1.38 -1.24 -10.82
N GLU A 110 -0.47 -1.10 -11.79
CA GLU A 110 -0.76 -1.33 -13.21
C GLU A 110 -1.19 -2.77 -13.49
N GLN A 111 -0.50 -3.76 -12.90
CA GLN A 111 -0.79 -5.18 -13.09
C GLN A 111 -2.13 -5.59 -12.46
N THR A 112 -2.43 -5.05 -11.28
CA THR A 112 -3.66 -5.39 -10.56
C THR A 112 -4.88 -4.70 -11.15
N ARG A 113 -4.70 -3.57 -11.85
CA ARG A 113 -5.78 -2.75 -12.44
C ARG A 113 -6.84 -2.32 -11.42
N LEU A 114 -6.52 -2.35 -10.14
CA LEU A 114 -7.45 -2.00 -9.07
C LEU A 114 -7.66 -0.48 -8.97
N ILE A 115 -6.67 0.31 -9.41
CA ILE A 115 -6.78 1.77 -9.57
C ILE A 115 -6.27 2.13 -10.96
N SER A 116 -6.98 3.04 -11.65
CA SER A 116 -6.52 3.55 -12.94
C SER A 116 -5.31 4.48 -12.76
N MET A 117 -4.38 4.44 -13.71
CA MET A 117 -3.20 5.31 -13.69
C MET A 117 -3.55 6.80 -13.84
N GLU A 118 -4.75 7.12 -14.31
CA GLU A 118 -5.29 8.48 -14.37
C GLU A 118 -5.81 8.94 -13.01
N THR A 119 -6.40 8.03 -12.23
CA THR A 119 -6.95 8.31 -10.90
C THR A 119 -5.86 8.37 -9.83
N LEU A 120 -4.77 7.59 -9.98
CA LEU A 120 -3.70 7.52 -8.97
C LEU A 120 -3.09 8.89 -8.61
N PRO A 121 -2.75 9.78 -9.56
CA PRO A 121 -2.32 11.16 -9.27
C PRO A 121 -3.37 12.05 -8.59
N LEU A 122 -4.66 11.73 -8.75
CA LEU A 122 -5.76 12.46 -8.13
C LEU A 122 -5.93 12.05 -6.66
N ILE A 123 -5.68 10.77 -6.38
CA ILE A 123 -5.72 10.18 -5.04
C ILE A 123 -4.47 10.57 -4.25
N ASP A 124 -3.30 10.53 -4.88
CA ASP A 124 -2.03 10.92 -4.26
C ASP A 124 -1.17 11.70 -5.27
N PRO A 125 -1.11 13.05 -5.13
CA PRO A 125 -0.34 13.92 -6.02
C PRO A 125 1.16 13.63 -6.08
N GLU A 126 1.74 12.93 -5.10
CA GLU A 126 3.17 12.56 -5.13
C GLU A 126 3.47 11.58 -6.27
N TYR A 127 2.50 10.72 -6.63
CA TYR A 127 2.62 9.89 -7.84
C TYR A 127 2.61 10.71 -9.12
N ARG A 128 2.02 11.92 -9.14
CA ARG A 128 1.99 12.78 -10.33
C ARG A 128 3.38 13.19 -10.78
N LEU A 129 4.25 13.57 -9.84
CA LEU A 129 5.61 14.01 -10.16
C LEU A 129 6.46 12.85 -10.69
N LEU A 130 6.19 11.64 -10.20
CA LEU A 130 6.95 10.45 -10.53
C LEU A 130 6.47 9.78 -11.82
N LEU A 131 5.17 9.85 -12.12
CA LEU A 131 4.62 9.40 -13.40
C LEU A 131 4.95 10.38 -14.54
N LYS A 132 5.13 11.68 -14.26
CA LYS A 132 5.63 12.65 -15.26
C LYS A 132 7.06 12.34 -15.74
N GLY A 133 7.87 11.68 -14.91
CA GLY A 133 9.23 11.24 -15.26
C GLY A 133 9.26 9.96 -16.11
N LYS A 134 8.16 9.22 -16.17
CA LYS A 134 7.89 8.23 -17.22
C LYS A 134 7.11 8.95 -18.32
N GLN A 135 7.80 9.72 -19.15
CA GLN A 135 7.21 10.03 -20.46
C GLN A 135 6.74 8.70 -21.07
N MET A 136 5.56 8.72 -21.69
CA MET A 136 4.96 7.62 -22.43
C MET A 136 5.88 7.21 -23.61
N ASP A 137 7.04 6.67 -23.30
CA ASP A 137 7.95 6.09 -24.26
C ASP A 137 7.42 4.67 -24.51
N ASN A 138 6.62 4.56 -25.58
CA ASN A 138 6.02 3.35 -26.17
C ASN A 138 4.51 3.13 -25.97
N VAL A 139 3.68 4.16 -26.09
CA VAL A 139 2.31 3.95 -26.60
C VAL A 139 2.24 4.48 -28.03
N MET A 140 2.60 3.63 -28.99
CA MET A 140 2.03 3.75 -30.33
C MET A 140 0.53 3.47 -30.21
N ILE A 141 -0.28 4.47 -30.51
CA ILE A 141 -1.66 4.25 -30.92
C ILE A 141 -1.61 4.01 -32.43
N VAL A 142 -1.75 2.75 -32.84
CA VAL A 142 -2.19 2.38 -34.20
C VAL A 142 -3.70 2.26 -34.22
#